data_AF-D8STG3-F1
#
_entry.id   AF-D8STG3-F1
#
_cell.length_a   1.000
_cell.length_b   1.000
_cell.length_c   1.000
_cell.angle_alpha   90.00
_cell.angle_beta   90.00
_cell.angle_gamma   90.00
#
_symmetry.space_group_name_H-M   'P 1'
#
loop_
_entity.id
_entity.type
_entity.pdbx_description
1 polymer ?
#
loop_
_entity_poly.entity_id
_entity_poly.type
_entity_poly.pdbx_seq_one_letter_code
_entity_poly.pdbx_strand_id
1 'polypeptide(L)'
;LNNISYLNLAENKLVSRIPENIGYLPNLRWLDLSDNKLTGNIPYSLTIATQIKKLRLMNNSLSGKVPDTQTMRLFAMTAFFPGNDGLCGSVLGKECS
;
A
#
# COMPACT_ATOMS: atom_id res chain seq x y z
N LEU A 1 -17.56 2.43 8.45
CA LEU A 1 -16.35 2.42 9.31
C LEU A 1 -15.77 3.84 9.38
N ASN A 2 -16.51 4.79 9.96
CA ASN A 2 -16.18 6.21 9.80
C ASN A 2 -15.17 6.73 10.83
N ASN A 3 -14.73 5.91 11.79
CA ASN A 3 -13.85 6.34 12.88
C ASN A 3 -12.57 5.51 12.99
N ILE A 4 -12.25 4.70 11.98
CA ILE A 4 -10.99 3.95 11.96
C ILE A 4 -9.87 4.93 11.66
N SER A 5 -8.99 5.13 12.64
CA SER A 5 -7.76 5.89 12.51
C SER A 5 -6.52 5.01 12.35
N TYR A 6 -6.59 3.80 12.88
CA TYR A 6 -5.53 2.81 12.85
C TYR A 6 -6.14 1.47 12.45
N LEU A 7 -5.66 0.91 11.33
CA LEU A 7 -6.02 -0.42 10.87
C LEU A 7 -4.73 -1.22 10.71
N ASN A 8 -4.53 -2.18 11.61
CA ASN A 8 -3.44 -3.14 11.52
C ASN A 8 -4.03 -4.53 11.28
N LEU A 9 -3.71 -5.09 10.12
CA LEU A 9 -4.04 -6.45 9.71
C LEU A 9 -2.77 -7.21 9.33
N ALA A 10 -1.61 -6.78 9.84
CA ALA A 10 -0.34 -7.42 9.57
C ALA A 10 -0.33 -8.87 10.09
N GLU A 11 0.55 -9.70 9.53
CA GLU A 11 0.78 -11.09 9.97
C GLU A 11 -0.49 -11.97 9.92
N ASN A 12 -1.23 -11.83 8.83
CA ASN A 12 -2.44 -12.60 8.58
C ASN A 12 -2.32 -13.44 7.31
N LYS A 13 -3.41 -14.14 6.97
CA LYS A 13 -3.51 -14.92 5.72
C LYS A 13 -4.45 -14.23 4.72
N LEU A 14 -4.52 -12.90 4.73
CA LEU A 14 -5.35 -12.16 3.78
C LEU A 14 -4.84 -12.44 2.37
N VAL A 15 -5.77 -12.72 1.47
CA VAL A 15 -5.54 -13.02 0.06
C VAL A 15 -6.28 -12.02 -0.80
N SER A 16 -6.04 -12.07 -2.11
CA SER A 16 -6.66 -11.19 -3.10
C SER A 16 -6.15 -9.74 -3.02
N ARG A 17 -6.84 -8.84 -3.72
CA ARG A 17 -6.46 -7.45 -3.92
C ARG A 17 -6.84 -6.54 -2.76
N ILE A 18 -6.04 -5.50 -2.54
CA ILE A 18 -6.42 -4.36 -1.70
C ILE A 18 -7.58 -3.65 -2.41
N PRO A 19 -8.74 -3.43 -1.75
CA PRO A 19 -9.87 -2.80 -2.40
C PRO A 19 -9.69 -1.28 -2.50
N GLU A 20 -10.14 -0.68 -3.60
CA GLU A 20 -10.04 0.77 -3.84
C GLU A 20 -10.71 1.60 -2.74
N ASN A 21 -11.75 1.09 -2.08
CA ASN A 21 -12.46 1.85 -1.06
C ASN A 21 -11.66 2.11 0.22
N ILE A 22 -10.52 1.44 0.44
CA ILE A 22 -9.69 1.66 1.63
C ILE A 22 -9.09 3.07 1.69
N GLY A 23 -8.81 3.68 0.54
CA GLY A 23 -8.29 5.04 0.44
C GLY A 23 -9.33 6.13 0.74
N TYR A 24 -10.62 5.77 0.82
CA TYR A 24 -11.71 6.70 1.12
C TYR A 24 -12.12 6.72 2.59
N LEU A 25 -11.44 5.97 3.46
CA LEU A 25 -11.71 6.00 4.89
C LEU A 25 -11.29 7.36 5.46
N PRO A 26 -12.24 8.20 5.90
CA PRO A 26 -12.00 9.64 6.10
C PRO A 26 -11.04 9.96 7.25
N ASN A 27 -10.86 9.01 8.18
CA ASN A 27 -10.05 9.18 9.37
C ASN A 27 -8.81 8.28 9.40
N LEU A 28 -8.56 7.47 8.36
CA LEU A 28 -7.48 6.49 8.37
C LEU A 28 -6.11 7.17 8.31
N ARG A 29 -5.31 6.99 9.37
CA ARG A 29 -3.97 7.56 9.52
C ARG A 29 -2.87 6.52 9.43
N TRP A 30 -3.15 5.28 9.86
CA TRP A 30 -2.22 4.17 9.79
C TRP A 30 -2.91 2.97 9.17
N LEU A 31 -2.36 2.47 8.08
CA LEU A 31 -2.72 1.19 7.47
C LEU A 31 -1.49 0.27 7.49
N ASP A 32 -1.61 -0.86 8.17
CA ASP A 32 -0.61 -1.94 8.17
C ASP A 32 -1.22 -3.20 7.59
N LEU A 33 -0.73 -3.61 6.42
CA LEU A 33 -1.13 -4.84 5.72
C LEU A 33 0.07 -5.76 5.49
N SER A 34 1.18 -5.57 6.22
CA SER A 34 2.39 -6.35 5.99
C SER A 34 2.18 -7.84 6.28
N ASP A 35 3.04 -8.69 5.73
CA ASP A 35 3.09 -10.11 6.07
C ASP A 35 1.75 -10.82 5.83
N ASN A 36 1.26 -10.69 4.60
CA ASN A 36 0.02 -11.29 4.10
C ASN A 36 0.28 -11.93 2.72
N LYS A 37 -0.79 -12.37 2.03
CA LYS A 37 -0.74 -12.94 0.68
C LYS A 37 -1.53 -12.09 -0.31
N LEU A 38 -1.53 -10.77 -0.12
CA LEU A 38 -2.26 -9.84 -1.00
C LEU A 38 -1.61 -9.80 -2.38
N THR A 39 -2.42 -9.67 -3.42
CA THR A 39 -1.99 -9.68 -4.83
C THR A 39 -2.50 -8.45 -5.59
N GLY A 40 -1.96 -8.23 -6.79
CA GLY A 40 -2.37 -7.14 -7.67
C GLY A 40 -1.77 -5.80 -7.27
N ASN A 41 -2.33 -4.73 -7.84
CA ASN A 41 -1.74 -3.39 -7.76
C ASN A 41 -2.02 -2.69 -6.43
N ILE A 42 -1.15 -1.73 -6.08
CA ILE A 42 -1.45 -0.73 -5.05
C ILE A 42 -2.60 0.15 -5.59
N PRO A 43 -3.75 0.24 -4.89
CA PRO A 43 -4.90 1.03 -5.33
C PRO A 43 -4.56 2.50 -5.50
N TYR A 44 -5.11 3.13 -6.54
CA TYR A 44 -4.85 4.55 -6.78
C TYR A 44 -5.47 5.42 -5.68
N SER A 45 -6.55 4.98 -5.04
CA SER A 45 -7.16 5.69 -3.92
C SER A 45 -6.21 5.97 -2.75
N LEU A 46 -5.19 5.13 -2.54
CA LEU A 46 -4.17 5.36 -1.50
C LEU A 46 -3.28 6.57 -1.80
N THR A 47 -3.24 7.04 -3.05
CA THR A 47 -2.50 8.26 -3.43
C THR A 47 -3.24 9.54 -3.01
N ILE A 48 -4.57 9.47 -2.90
CA ILE A 48 -5.45 10.60 -2.54
C ILE A 48 -5.97 10.51 -1.10
N ALA A 49 -5.56 9.49 -0.34
CA ALA A 49 -5.87 9.33 1.08
C ALA A 49 -5.10 10.36 1.93
N THR A 50 -5.59 11.61 1.97
CA THR A 50 -4.88 12.77 2.56
C THR A 50 -4.54 12.63 4.05
N GLN A 51 -5.28 11.80 4.78
CA GLN A 51 -5.08 11.57 6.21
C GLN A 51 -4.04 10.49 6.52
N ILE A 52 -3.68 9.64 5.54
CA ILE A 52 -2.77 8.53 5.79
C ILE A 52 -1.35 9.05 6.03
N LYS A 53 -0.75 8.61 7.13
CA LYS A 53 0.61 8.99 7.56
C LYS A 53 1.56 7.81 7.55
N LYS A 54 1.04 6.59 7.72
CA LYS A 54 1.80 5.35 7.64
C LYS A 54 1.03 4.34 6.79
N LEU A 55 1.70 3.79 5.80
CA LEU A 55 1.17 2.79 4.88
C LEU A 55 2.20 1.67 4.77
N ARG A 56 2.01 0.53 5.41
CA ARG A 56 2.93 -0.62 5.34
C ARG A 56 2.31 -1.74 4.52
N LEU A 57 3.00 -2.15 3.46
CA LEU A 57 2.56 -3.18 2.53
C LEU A 57 3.61 -4.29 2.34
N MET A 58 4.63 -4.35 3.22
CA MET A 58 5.78 -5.25 3.08
C MET A 58 5.35 -6.72 3.04
N ASN A 59 6.18 -7.59 2.46
CA ASN A 59 6.00 -9.04 2.48
C ASN A 59 4.59 -9.48 2.05
N ASN A 60 4.26 -9.16 0.81
CA ASN A 60 3.03 -9.58 0.14
C ASN A 60 3.38 -10.08 -1.28
N SER A 61 2.39 -10.25 -2.14
CA SER A 61 2.58 -10.59 -3.55
C SER A 61 1.99 -9.50 -4.46
N LEU A 62 2.12 -8.23 -4.04
CA LEU A 62 1.66 -7.08 -4.83
C LEU A 62 2.51 -6.93 -6.10
N SER A 63 1.88 -6.47 -7.16
CA SER A 63 2.48 -6.36 -8.48
C SER A 63 2.06 -5.11 -9.25
N GLY A 64 2.80 -4.84 -10.33
CA GLY A 64 2.50 -3.74 -11.23
C GLY A 64 3.14 -2.42 -10.81
N LYS A 65 2.83 -1.38 -11.58
CA LYS A 65 3.44 -0.07 -11.43
C LYS A 65 2.94 0.63 -10.17
N VAL A 66 3.86 1.01 -9.29
CA VAL A 66 3.57 1.90 -8.15
C VAL A 66 3.15 3.26 -8.70
N PRO A 67 2.00 3.83 -8.28
CA PRO A 67 1.59 5.16 -8.73
C PRO A 67 2.67 6.21 -8.42
N ASP A 68 3.10 6.94 -9.44
CA ASP A 68 4.16 7.95 -9.30
C ASP A 68 3.57 9.26 -8.77
N THR A 69 3.41 9.32 -7.46
CA THR A 69 2.98 10.52 -6.73
C THR A 69 3.97 10.85 -5.63
N GLN A 70 4.00 12.12 -5.19
CA GLN A 70 4.86 12.53 -4.09
C GLN A 70 4.60 11.70 -2.82
N THR A 71 3.33 11.41 -2.54
CA THR A 71 2.91 10.57 -1.41
C THR A 71 3.52 9.16 -1.49
N MET A 72 3.44 8.51 -2.65
CA MET A 72 4.00 7.17 -2.83
C MET A 72 5.52 7.15 -2.80
N ARG A 73 6.19 8.21 -3.28
CA ARG A 73 7.64 8.37 -3.16
C ARG A 73 8.07 8.46 -1.69
N LEU A 74 7.35 9.22 -0.87
CA LEU A 74 7.62 9.31 0.57
C LEU A 74 7.47 7.95 1.26
N PHE A 75 6.43 7.18 0.93
CA PHE A 75 6.24 5.83 1.49
C PHE A 75 7.27 4.81 1.00
N ALA A 76 7.74 4.93 -0.24
CA ALA A 76 8.82 4.09 -0.75
C ALA A 76 10.13 4.34 0.01
N MET A 77 10.45 5.60 0.32
CA MET A 77 11.66 5.96 1.07
C MET A 77 11.68 5.42 2.50
N THR A 78 10.52 5.17 3.11
CA THR A 78 10.40 4.58 4.46
C THR A 78 10.41 3.05 4.46
N ALA A 79 10.84 2.41 3.36
CA ALA A 79 10.91 0.96 3.19
C ALA A 79 9.57 0.25 3.46
N PHE A 80 8.45 0.82 2.99
CA PHE A 80 7.12 0.25 3.22
C PHE A 80 6.64 -0.77 2.17
N PHE A 81 7.40 -0.94 1.08
CA PHE A 81 7.11 -1.85 -0.04
C PHE A 81 8.00 -3.11 -0.19
N PRO A 82 9.17 -3.27 0.49
CA PRO A 82 10.01 -4.47 0.35
C PRO A 82 9.25 -5.80 0.51
N GLY A 83 9.74 -6.84 -0.15
CA GLY A 83 9.10 -8.16 -0.15
C GLY A 83 7.88 -8.25 -1.08
N ASN A 84 7.76 -7.36 -2.06
CA ASN A 84 6.78 -7.43 -3.15
C ASN A 84 7.50 -7.41 -4.51
N ASP A 85 8.01 -8.56 -4.94
CA ASP A 85 8.87 -8.68 -6.12
C ASP A 85 8.17 -8.30 -7.44
N GLY A 86 6.83 -8.29 -7.47
CA GLY A 86 6.05 -7.89 -8.63
C GLY A 86 5.94 -6.37 -8.81
N LEU A 87 6.25 -5.56 -7.79
CA LEU A 87 6.14 -4.11 -7.91
C LEU A 87 7.26 -3.53 -8.77
N CYS A 88 6.92 -2.50 -9.54
CA CYS A 88 7.84 -1.80 -10.44
C CYS A 88 7.49 -0.30 -10.54
N GLY A 89 8.31 0.46 -11.26
CA GLY A 89 8.11 1.88 -11.55
C GLY A 89 9.25 2.77 -11.04
N SER A 90 9.26 4.00 -11.53
CA SER A 90 10.21 5.08 -11.17
C SER A 90 10.30 5.33 -9.67
N VAL A 91 9.21 5.12 -8.92
CA VAL A 91 9.16 5.23 -7.45
C VAL A 91 10.11 4.25 -6.77
N LEU A 92 10.30 3.07 -7.36
CA LEU A 92 11.17 2.02 -6.85
C LEU A 92 12.54 1.97 -7.54
N GLY A 93 12.80 2.84 -8.52
CA GLY A 93 13.99 2.74 -9.35
C GLY A 93 14.07 1.42 -10.14
N LYS A 94 12.92 0.79 -10.42
CA LYS A 94 12.82 -0.52 -11.07
C LYS A 94 11.95 -0.42 -12.31
N GLU A 95 12.42 -0.90 -13.46
CA GLU A 95 11.62 -0.93 -14.69
C GLU A 95 10.45 -1.92 -14.58
N CYS A 96 9.35 -1.60 -15.27
CA CYS A 96 8.23 -2.51 -15.43
C CYS A 96 8.45 -3.33 -16.70
N SER A 97 8.45 -4.66 -16.57
CA SER A 97 8.49 -5.64 -17.67
C SER A 97 7.12 -5.88 -18.27
#